data_AF-A0A962MPM3-F1
#
_entry.id   AF-A0A962MPM3-F1
#
_cell.length_a   1.000
_cell.length_b   1.000
_cell.length_c   1.000
_cell.angle_alpha   90.00
_cell.angle_beta   90.00
_cell.angle_gamma   90.00
#
_symmetry.space_group_name_H-M   'P 1'
#
loop_
_entity.id
_entity.type
_entity.pdbx_description
1 polymer ?
#
loop_
_entity_poly.entity_id
_entity_poly.type
_entity_poly.pdbx_seq_one_letter_code
_entity_poly.pdbx_strand_id
1 'polypeptide(L)' 'MIGKLGNTALQGYQRSTQGMVRSAAEIARASRPGDQSDMTRAMVELKQHEHAAKANLKTLSVADRMLGALLDVKA' A
#
# COMPACT_ATOMS: atom_id res chain seq x y z
N MET A 1 0.30 13.90 -17.26
CA MET A 1 0.12 13.87 -15.78
C MET A 1 -0.36 12.51 -15.28
N ILE A 2 -1.43 11.93 -15.85
CA ILE A 2 -2.03 10.66 -15.38
C ILE A 2 -1.03 9.48 -15.39
N GLY A 3 -0.21 9.34 -16.43
CA GLY A 3 0.83 8.28 -16.48
C GLY A 3 1.89 8.38 -15.38
N LYS A 4 2.29 9.61 -14.98
CA LYS A 4 3.19 9.81 -13.84
C LYS A 4 2.52 9.41 -12.53
N LEU A 5 1.23 9.73 -12.38
CA LEU A 5 0.43 9.38 -11.20
C LEU A 5 0.31 7.85 -11.03
N GLY A 6 0.03 7.12 -12.11
CA GLY A 6 -0.01 5.66 -12.11
C GLY A 6 1.33 5.03 -11.73
N ASN A 7 2.44 5.52 -12.30
CA ASN A 7 3.77 4.99 -11.98
C ASN A 7 4.15 5.24 -10.50
N THR A 8 3.86 6.44 -9.97
CA THR A 8 4.09 6.76 -8.55
C THR A 8 3.23 5.88 -7.63
N ALA A 9 1.96 5.66 -7.98
CA ALA A 9 1.08 4.78 -7.23
C ALA A 9 1.59 3.33 -7.24
N LEU A 10 2.06 2.82 -8.39
CA LEU A 10 2.60 1.48 -8.50
C LEU A 10 3.85 1.29 -7.63
N GLN A 11 4.79 2.24 -7.69
CA GLN A 11 5.99 2.23 -6.85
C GLN A 11 5.64 2.34 -5.36
N GLY A 12 4.67 3.19 -5.02
CA GLY A 12 4.16 3.31 -3.66
C GLY A 12 3.58 2.00 -3.15
N TYR A 13 2.76 1.34 -3.97
CA TYR A 13 2.17 0.04 -3.66
C TYR A 13 3.25 -1.02 -3.40
N GLN A 14 4.25 -1.13 -4.29
CA GLN A 14 5.35 -2.08 -4.13
C GLN A 14 6.14 -1.85 -2.82
N ARG A 15 6.41 -0.58 -2.48
CA ARG A 15 7.06 -0.24 -1.20
C ARG A 15 6.18 -0.60 0.00
N SER A 16 4.88 -0.30 -0.05
CA SER A 16 3.93 -0.68 0.99
C SER A 16 3.85 -2.19 1.18
N THR A 17 3.80 -2.97 0.10
CA THR A 17 3.78 -4.44 0.20
C THR A 17 5.07 -5.00 0.78
N GLN A 18 6.23 -4.44 0.44
CA GLN A 18 7.50 -4.83 1.07
C GLN A 18 7.51 -4.51 2.57
N GLY A 19 6.98 -3.34 2.96
CA GLY A 19 6.78 -2.97 4.36
C GLY A 19 5.89 -3.96 5.10
N MET A 20 4.75 -4.32 4.51
CA MET A 20 3.84 -5.34 5.08
C MET A 20 4.54 -6.67 5.31
N VAL A 21 5.33 -7.17 4.34
CA VAL A 21 6.06 -8.42 4.48
C VAL A 21 7.05 -8.36 5.65
N ARG A 22 7.75 -7.24 5.84
CA ARG A 22 8.65 -7.04 6.98
C ARG A 22 7.89 -7.04 8.31
N SER A 23 6.84 -6.25 8.44
CA SER A 23 6.03 -6.19 9.66
C SER A 23 5.39 -7.54 10.00
N ALA A 24 4.91 -8.28 8.99
CA ALA A 24 4.39 -9.64 9.18
C ALA A 24 5.47 -10.61 9.69
N ALA A 25 6.70 -10.51 9.17
CA ALA A 25 7.82 -11.31 9.65
C ALA A 25 8.22 -10.96 11.09
N GLU A 26 8.16 -9.68 11.48
CA GLU A 26 8.38 -9.26 12.87
C GLU A 26 7.30 -9.82 13.82
N ILE A 27 6.03 -9.74 13.42
CA ILE A 27 4.91 -10.33 14.20
C ILE A 27 5.12 -11.84 14.38
N ALA A 28 5.49 -12.56 13.31
CA ALA A 28 5.71 -13.99 13.35
C ALA A 28 6.89 -14.40 14.27
N ARG A 29 7.88 -13.51 14.44
CA ARG A 29 9.07 -13.74 15.29
C ARG A 29 8.84 -13.39 16.76
N ALA A 30 7.86 -12.53 17.06
CA ALA A 30 7.52 -12.10 18.41
C ALA A 30 6.78 -13.21 19.18
N SER A 31 7.48 -14.31 19.47
CA SER A 31 6.92 -15.51 20.11
C SER A 31 7.27 -15.62 21.60
N ARG A 32 8.09 -14.70 22.15
CA ARG A 32 8.57 -14.80 23.54
C ARG A 32 7.81 -13.87 24.49
N PRO A 33 7.59 -14.28 25.74
CA PRO A 33 7.11 -13.38 26.80
C PRO A 33 8.11 -12.22 26.97
N GLY A 34 7.67 -10.99 26.70
CA GLY A 34 8.51 -9.78 26.67
C GLY A 34 8.43 -9.00 25.35
N ASP A 35 8.11 -9.68 24.24
CA ASP A 35 8.05 -9.06 22.90
C ASP A 35 6.69 -8.39 22.58
N GLN A 36 5.78 -8.28 23.55
CA GLN A 36 4.41 -7.78 23.33
C GLN A 36 4.36 -6.35 22.80
N SER A 37 5.26 -5.47 23.26
CA SER A 37 5.38 -4.10 22.75
C SER A 37 5.84 -4.08 21.29
N ASP A 38 6.78 -4.95 20.93
CA ASP A 38 7.31 -5.06 19.57
C ASP A 38 6.30 -5.67 18.61
N MET A 39 5.53 -6.68 19.06
CA MET A 39 4.42 -7.23 18.31
C MET A 39 3.35 -6.17 18.05
N THR A 40 3.00 -5.37 19.06
CA THR A 40 2.00 -4.29 18.93
C THR A 40 2.46 -3.24 17.93
N ARG A 41 3.73 -2.81 18.02
CA ARG A 41 4.34 -1.89 17.05
C ARG A 41 4.29 -2.47 15.63
N ALA A 42 4.73 -3.71 15.46
CA ALA A 42 4.74 -4.38 14.15
C ALA A 42 3.33 -4.54 13.57
N MET A 43 2.31 -4.81 14.38
CA MET A 43 0.91 -4.85 13.92
C MET A 43 0.41 -3.48 13.45
N VAL A 44 0.76 -2.41 14.17
CA VAL A 44 0.40 -1.05 13.81
C VAL A 44 1.09 -0.64 12.49
N GLU A 45 2.37 -0.98 12.33
CA GLU A 45 3.13 -0.75 11.09
C GLU A 45 2.55 -1.55 9.91
N LEU A 46 2.19 -2.82 10.12
CA LEU A 46 1.53 -3.65 9.12
C LEU A 46 0.26 -2.97 8.62
N LYS A 47 -0.58 -2.46 9.53
CA LYS A 47 -1.82 -1.76 9.19
C LYS A 47 -1.57 -0.44 8.46
N GLN A 48 -0.57 0.33 8.88
CA GLN A 48 -0.19 1.55 8.16
C GLN A 48 0.23 1.24 6.71
N HIS A 49 1.03 0.21 6.50
CA HIS A 49 1.42 -0.22 5.17
C HIS A 49 0.23 -0.74 4.34
N GLU A 50 -0.70 -1.46 4.95
CA GLU A 50 -1.96 -1.88 4.30
C GLU A 50 -2.78 -0.66 3.84
N HIS A 51 -2.94 0.35 4.69
CA HIS A 51 -3.64 1.59 4.33
C HIS A 51 -2.94 2.35 3.20
N ALA A 52 -1.62 2.45 3.23
CA ALA A 52 -0.83 3.07 2.17
C ALA A 52 -0.98 2.30 0.84
N ALA A 53 -0.96 0.96 0.87
CA ALA A 53 -1.20 0.13 -0.31
C ALA A 53 -2.60 0.37 -0.90
N LYS A 54 -3.64 0.41 -0.04
CA LYS A 54 -5.02 0.71 -0.46
C LYS A 54 -5.16 2.10 -1.07
N ALA A 55 -4.50 3.10 -0.50
CA ALA A 55 -4.49 4.46 -1.04
C ALA A 55 -3.83 4.50 -2.43
N ASN A 56 -2.71 3.80 -2.62
CA ASN A 56 -2.06 3.69 -3.93
C ASN A 56 -2.95 3.00 -4.96
N LEU A 57 -3.63 1.91 -4.60
CA LEU A 57 -4.61 1.25 -5.47
C LEU A 57 -5.79 2.17 -5.82
N LYS A 58 -6.28 2.95 -4.85
CA LYS A 58 -7.32 3.95 -5.12
C LYS A 58 -6.85 4.99 -6.12
N THR A 59 -5.65 5.52 -5.97
CA THR A 59 -5.04 6.46 -6.93
C THR A 59 -4.94 5.85 -8.32
N LEU A 60 -4.52 4.58 -8.43
CA LEU A 60 -4.48 3.87 -9.72
C LEU A 60 -5.86 3.75 -10.36
N SER A 61 -6.89 3.38 -9.58
CA SER A 61 -8.27 3.31 -10.08
C SER A 61 -8.82 4.66 -10.53
N VAL A 62 -8.44 5.75 -9.88
CA VAL A 62 -8.84 7.11 -10.28
C VAL A 62 -8.14 7.49 -11.58
N ALA A 63 -6.85 7.20 -11.71
CA ALA A 63 -6.11 7.41 -12.95
C ALA A 63 -6.74 6.65 -14.12
N ASP A 64 -7.12 5.39 -13.92
CA ASP A 64 -7.80 4.56 -14.90
C ASP A 64 -9.16 5.14 -15.33
N ARG A 65 -10.01 5.55 -14.35
CA ARG A 65 -11.29 6.21 -14.64
C ARG A 65 -11.13 7.51 -15.42
N MET A 66 -10.11 8.31 -15.11
CA MET A 66 -9.84 9.54 -15.86
C MET A 66 -9.45 9.24 -17.31
N LEU A 67 -8.67 8.19 -17.56
CA LEU A 67 -8.36 7.76 -18.93
C LEU A 67 -9.62 7.31 -19.66
N GLY A 68 -10.46 6.49 -19.01
CA GLY A 68 -11.75 6.07 -19.57
C GLY A 68 -12.65 7.23 -19.92
N ALA A 69 -12.82 8.20 -19.02
CA ALA A 69 -13.64 9.40 -19.27
C ALA A 69 -13.09 10.26 -20.42
N LEU A 70 -11.77 10.38 -20.56
CA LEU A 70 -11.16 11.10 -21.68
C LEU A 70 -11.37 10.40 -23.02
N LEU A 71 -11.43 9.07 -23.03
CA LEU A 71 -11.74 8.30 -24.23
C LEU A 71 -13.22 8.45 -24.61
N ASP A 72 -14.12 8.41 -23.64
CA ASP A 72 -15.57 8.53 -23.83
C ASP A 72 -15.95 9.89 -24.42
N VAL A 73 -15.33 11.00 -23.98
CA VAL A 73 -15.56 12.35 -24.55
C VAL A 73 -15.12 12.47 -26.01
N LYS A 74 -14.17 11.64 -26.47
CA LYS A 74 -13.68 11.64 -27.85
C LYS A 74 -14.42 10.66 -28.77
N ALA A 75 -15.22 9.76 -28.22
CA ALA A 75 -16.04 8.82 -28.97
C ALA A 75 -17.30 9.52 -29.52
#